data_AF-A0A8J6SSU1-F1
#
_entry.id   AF-A0A8J6SSU1-F1
#
_cell.length_a   1.000
_cell.length_b   1.000
_cell.length_c   1.000
_cell.angle_alpha   90.00
_cell.angle_beta   90.00
_cell.angle_gamma   90.00
#
_symmetry.space_group_name_H-M   'P 1'
#
loop_
_entity.id
_entity.type
_entity.pdbx_description
1 polymer ?
#
loop_
_entity_poly.entity_id
_entity_poly.type
_entity_poly.pdbx_seq_one_letter_code
_entity_poly.pdbx_strand_id
1 'polypeptide(L)'
;MPIDRDSLLRRCKTIKFLNRSLILSLAVILTPLGFSSNAATLSQGAITPKGELLRTAQLPSTSLDDEALEDETELLPEQACSLQPNRSALQISDLTQNLMQAATWMEEPESGLGAILQSVGPQLAAQLTPAAWPEIHQRARLARVPILMYHDILPEKEVFFDVTPEEFREHLELIKENGLTPVSMDQLVAHLRTGLPLPEKPVLLTFDDGYKGHYDYVLPLLREYGYPGLFSIYTHKVSRDHGRPGLTWEQLEEMAADPLVTIAAHSVMHPPDLRELSDEELQKEIVESRQILQERLGIPIRYFTYPEGKYDARVAGEVRKAGFEAALTMNDEENLMAGESTNLMAIDRIGQSQIEEVIADAWGGPSPRRWGTAFDFAAPIQVNEVTYDDVPLILISGGKPVTIHADSRYQVEEIIADSEVAAAVDGGFFSLKYLDSNVMVGPVLSQSVGVFVPGNASENPLLNGRPLVLISSTQVRFVPFDADKHNTLEGIQAEMADVTDAFVAAAWLVKDGEPQPASTFGSLFDFDARRHRAFWGISQDGQPVIGVSTSYVDSISLGEMLYQSGLQDAVMLDSGASTSLAYRGESLVGYTPRPVPHVVGLVPPESDSQANAGCTVASNTNSQD
;
A
#
# COMPACT_ATOMS: atom_id res chain seq x y z
N MET A 1 -28.19 55.50 41.99
CA MET A 1 -26.77 55.10 41.93
C MET A 1 -26.31 54.77 43.34
N PRO A 2 -25.41 53.80 43.52
CA PRO A 2 -25.38 52.44 42.95
C PRO A 2 -25.94 51.43 43.96
N ILE A 3 -25.99 50.13 43.62
CA ILE A 3 -26.46 49.05 44.51
C ILE A 3 -25.30 48.08 44.82
N ASP A 4 -25.34 47.50 46.02
CA ASP A 4 -24.29 46.67 46.62
C ASP A 4 -24.29 45.21 46.10
N ARG A 5 -23.15 44.51 46.25
CA ARG A 5 -22.88 43.17 45.70
C ARG A 5 -23.06 42.04 46.74
N ASP A 6 -24.29 41.65 47.09
CA ASP A 6 -24.46 40.47 47.97
C ASP A 6 -25.76 39.64 47.84
N SER A 7 -26.45 39.69 46.69
CA SER A 7 -27.81 39.10 46.55
C SER A 7 -27.97 37.98 45.50
N LEU A 8 -26.92 37.20 45.20
CA LEU A 8 -27.01 36.08 44.24
C LEU A 8 -26.33 34.77 44.70
N LEU A 9 -26.20 34.55 46.02
CA LEU A 9 -25.71 33.29 46.60
C LEU A 9 -26.59 32.80 47.76
N ARG A 10 -27.70 32.11 47.45
CA ARG A 10 -28.34 31.11 48.35
C ARG A 10 -29.47 30.31 47.68
N ARG A 11 -29.34 28.97 47.74
CA ARG A 11 -30.28 27.93 47.25
C ARG A 11 -30.32 27.83 45.71
N CYS A 12 -30.29 26.63 45.10
CA CYS A 12 -30.35 25.28 45.65
C CYS A 12 -28.99 24.52 45.64
N LYS A 13 -28.90 23.47 46.47
CA LYS A 13 -27.96 22.34 46.25
C LYS A 13 -28.68 21.30 45.37
N THR A 14 -28.02 20.36 44.69
CA THR A 14 -27.59 19.08 45.30
C THR A 14 -26.84 18.22 44.27
N ILE A 15 -25.67 17.67 44.67
CA ILE A 15 -24.90 16.55 44.05
C ILE A 15 -24.28 16.80 42.64
N LYS A 16 -23.15 16.17 42.23
CA LYS A 16 -21.83 15.90 42.87
C LYS A 16 -20.89 15.33 41.79
N PHE A 17 -19.58 15.70 41.78
CA PHE A 17 -18.58 15.36 40.74
C PHE A 17 -18.91 15.98 39.35
N LEU A 18 -17.98 16.25 38.44
CA LEU A 18 -16.55 15.87 38.30
C LEU A 18 -15.73 17.07 37.72
N ASN A 19 -14.39 16.99 37.77
CA ASN A 19 -13.40 17.78 36.98
C ASN A 19 -13.45 19.33 36.95
N ARG A 20 -12.40 19.99 37.48
CA ARG A 20 -11.33 20.63 36.66
C ARG A 20 -10.21 21.29 37.49
N SER A 21 -9.10 21.60 36.80
CA SER A 21 -7.97 22.46 37.17
C SER A 21 -6.95 21.94 38.20
N LEU A 22 -5.96 21.22 37.66
CA LEU A 22 -4.67 20.96 38.27
C LEU A 22 -3.81 22.25 38.26
N ILE A 23 -3.66 22.94 39.40
CA ILE A 23 -2.72 24.06 39.60
C ILE A 23 -2.13 23.92 41.03
N LEU A 24 -0.87 24.37 41.21
CA LEU A 24 0.10 23.98 42.25
C LEU A 24 0.71 22.58 41.98
N SER A 25 2.03 22.37 42.03
CA SER A 25 3.13 23.25 42.51
C SER A 25 4.35 23.23 41.57
N LEU A 26 5.12 24.33 41.54
CA LEU A 26 6.42 24.43 40.87
C LEU A 26 7.38 25.28 41.74
N ALA A 27 8.39 24.67 42.37
CA ALA A 27 9.47 25.36 43.08
C ALA A 27 10.63 24.41 43.45
N VAL A 28 11.85 24.98 43.61
CA VAL A 28 13.11 24.38 44.14
C VAL A 28 13.68 23.19 43.31
N ILE A 29 14.97 23.09 42.92
CA ILE A 29 16.25 23.52 43.52
C ILE A 29 17.29 24.04 42.48
N LEU A 30 17.81 25.26 42.73
CA LEU A 30 19.19 25.81 42.55
C LEU A 30 20.06 25.59 41.27
N THR A 31 20.19 26.67 40.47
CA THR A 31 21.40 27.52 40.15
C THR A 31 22.80 26.94 39.76
N PRO A 32 23.68 27.72 39.05
CA PRO A 32 24.63 27.17 38.05
C PRO A 32 26.14 27.38 38.29
N LEU A 33 26.94 26.90 37.32
CA LEU A 33 28.34 27.25 37.00
C LEU A 33 28.44 27.54 35.48
N GLY A 34 29.34 28.37 34.93
CA GLY A 34 30.24 29.36 35.54
C GLY A 34 31.50 29.62 34.70
N PHE A 35 31.64 30.84 34.11
CA PHE A 35 32.85 31.38 33.41
C PHE A 35 33.25 30.70 32.06
N SER A 36 33.91 31.34 31.08
CA SER A 36 34.24 32.77 30.85
C SER A 36 34.64 33.10 29.39
N SER A 37 34.29 34.30 28.92
CA SER A 37 35.01 35.22 28.00
C SER A 37 35.95 34.67 26.88
N ASN A 38 35.74 35.15 25.64
CA ASN A 38 36.51 36.30 25.12
C ASN A 38 35.88 36.91 23.83
N ALA A 39 36.39 38.07 23.39
CA ALA A 39 35.83 38.85 22.29
C ALA A 39 36.89 39.37 21.29
N ALA A 40 36.52 39.46 20.00
CA ALA A 40 37.25 40.10 18.88
C ALA A 40 36.41 39.96 17.58
N THR A 41 36.26 40.91 16.64
CA THR A 41 36.47 42.38 16.62
C THR A 41 35.53 43.00 15.53
N LEU A 42 35.30 44.31 15.54
CA LEU A 42 34.48 45.06 14.56
C LEU A 42 35.31 45.78 13.47
N SER A 43 34.77 45.86 12.24
CA SER A 43 35.01 46.93 11.24
C SER A 43 33.83 46.94 10.24
N GLN A 44 32.98 47.98 10.17
CA GLN A 44 33.11 49.22 9.37
C GLN A 44 33.23 48.97 7.84
N GLY A 45 32.48 49.61 6.93
CA GLY A 45 31.37 50.59 6.96
C GLY A 45 30.68 50.64 5.56
N ALA A 46 29.41 51.04 5.35
CA ALA A 46 28.74 52.34 5.55
C ALA A 46 28.68 53.26 4.28
N ILE A 47 27.47 53.44 3.70
CA ILE A 47 26.92 54.68 3.06
C ILE A 47 27.57 55.10 1.69
N THR A 48 26.93 55.45 0.55
CA THR A 48 25.66 56.18 0.19
C THR A 48 25.21 55.85 -1.28
N PRO A 49 24.03 56.30 -1.79
CA PRO A 49 23.45 55.88 -3.10
C PRO A 49 23.34 56.93 -4.25
N LYS A 50 23.01 56.45 -5.46
CA LYS A 50 22.37 57.14 -6.63
C LYS A 50 21.61 56.10 -7.48
N GLY A 51 20.58 56.39 -8.29
CA GLY A 51 19.77 57.62 -8.40
C GLY A 51 19.43 58.08 -9.84
N GLU A 52 18.52 57.42 -10.57
CA GLU A 52 17.94 57.83 -11.88
C GLU A 52 16.77 56.88 -12.30
N LEU A 53 16.02 57.11 -13.39
CA LEU A 53 14.83 57.99 -13.50
C LEU A 53 13.96 57.59 -14.72
N LEU A 54 12.62 57.58 -14.56
CA LEU A 54 11.55 57.70 -15.58
C LEU A 54 11.60 56.95 -16.94
N ARG A 55 10.52 56.20 -17.24
CA ARG A 55 9.53 56.61 -18.28
C ARG A 55 8.19 55.86 -18.20
N THR A 56 7.22 56.30 -19.02
CA THR A 56 5.77 56.09 -18.90
C THR A 56 5.12 55.54 -20.19
N ALA A 57 3.79 55.30 -20.14
CA ALA A 57 2.83 55.11 -21.24
C ALA A 57 2.52 53.65 -21.68
N GLN A 58 1.32 53.29 -22.15
CA GLN A 58 -0.02 53.94 -22.13
C GLN A 58 -1.14 52.88 -22.35
N LEU A 59 -2.37 53.18 -21.94
CA LEU A 59 -3.59 52.46 -22.35
C LEU A 59 -4.25 53.12 -23.58
N PRO A 60 -5.01 52.36 -24.40
CA PRO A 60 -6.14 52.86 -25.18
C PRO A 60 -7.49 52.36 -24.62
N SER A 61 -8.58 53.05 -24.97
CA SER A 61 -9.92 52.83 -24.40
C SER A 61 -11.04 53.14 -25.39
N THR A 62 -12.10 52.34 -25.40
CA THR A 62 -13.38 52.58 -26.09
C THR A 62 -14.51 51.82 -25.36
N SER A 63 -15.77 52.24 -25.23
CA SER A 63 -16.47 53.53 -25.11
C SER A 63 -17.93 53.34 -25.55
N LEU A 64 -18.89 53.50 -24.61
CA LEU A 64 -20.30 53.89 -24.85
C LEU A 64 -21.19 52.86 -25.62
N ASP A 65 -22.53 52.91 -25.64
CA ASP A 65 -23.50 53.98 -25.30
C ASP A 65 -24.59 53.57 -24.27
N ASP A 66 -25.48 54.52 -23.91
CA ASP A 66 -26.57 54.44 -22.92
C ASP A 66 -27.93 53.91 -23.45
N GLU A 67 -28.82 53.43 -22.57
CA GLU A 67 -30.24 53.87 -22.52
C GLU A 67 -30.94 53.48 -21.18
N ALA A 68 -32.17 53.98 -20.94
CA ALA A 68 -32.96 53.85 -19.69
C ALA A 68 -34.48 53.77 -20.01
N LEU A 69 -35.45 53.48 -19.13
CA LEU A 69 -35.62 53.54 -17.65
C LEU A 69 -36.09 52.15 -17.10
N GLU A 70 -36.61 51.90 -15.88
CA GLU A 70 -37.23 52.74 -14.82
C GLU A 70 -37.02 52.13 -13.40
N ASP A 71 -37.95 52.31 -12.44
CA ASP A 71 -37.84 51.94 -11.01
C ASP A 71 -39.00 51.05 -10.52
N GLU A 72 -38.69 49.96 -9.80
CA GLU A 72 -39.48 49.46 -8.66
C GLU A 72 -38.57 48.69 -7.67
N THR A 73 -38.85 48.81 -6.37
CA THR A 73 -37.97 48.37 -5.27
C THR A 73 -38.43 47.09 -4.57
N GLU A 74 -37.52 46.17 -4.28
CA GLU A 74 -37.65 45.29 -3.10
C GLU A 74 -36.27 45.00 -2.47
N LEU A 75 -36.20 44.97 -1.13
CA LEU A 75 -34.93 44.85 -0.39
C LEU A 75 -34.65 43.41 0.08
N LEU A 76 -33.43 42.93 -0.19
CA LEU A 76 -32.80 41.83 0.56
C LEU A 76 -31.44 42.31 1.12
N PRO A 77 -31.17 42.14 2.43
CA PRO A 77 -29.97 42.69 3.06
C PRO A 77 -28.74 41.78 2.95
N GLU A 78 -27.61 42.43 2.72
CA GLU A 78 -26.21 42.07 3.03
C GLU A 78 -25.92 40.64 3.55
N GLN A 79 -25.33 39.80 2.68
CA GLN A 79 -24.57 38.62 3.13
C GLN A 79 -23.22 39.06 3.74
N ALA A 80 -23.19 39.30 5.05
CA ALA A 80 -21.95 39.47 5.78
C ALA A 80 -21.14 38.16 5.81
N CYS A 81 -19.87 38.19 5.41
CA CYS A 81 -19.02 37.01 5.34
C CYS A 81 -18.74 36.39 6.73
N SER A 82 -19.21 35.17 6.97
CA SER A 82 -18.70 34.32 8.07
C SER A 82 -17.83 33.20 7.50
N LEU A 83 -16.51 33.36 7.57
CA LEU A 83 -15.56 32.30 7.23
C LEU A 83 -15.64 31.18 8.27
N GLN A 84 -16.24 30.04 7.92
CA GLN A 84 -16.07 28.81 8.69
C GLN A 84 -14.65 28.27 8.45
N PRO A 85 -13.93 27.81 9.50
CA PRO A 85 -12.61 27.22 9.33
C PRO A 85 -12.69 25.88 8.60
N ASN A 86 -11.81 25.68 7.60
CA ASN A 86 -11.75 24.47 6.80
C ASN A 86 -11.45 23.23 7.66
N ARG A 87 -12.26 22.16 7.49
CA ARG A 87 -12.12 20.91 8.27
C ARG A 87 -10.81 20.15 7.99
N SER A 88 -10.10 20.45 6.91
CA SER A 88 -8.84 19.79 6.52
C SER A 88 -7.68 20.01 7.50
N ALA A 89 -7.77 20.99 8.41
CA ALA A 89 -6.73 21.21 9.42
C ALA A 89 -6.64 20.11 10.50
N LEU A 90 -7.71 19.33 10.72
CA LEU A 90 -7.83 18.40 11.85
C LEU A 90 -7.26 16.99 11.60
N GLN A 91 -6.95 16.60 10.36
CA GLN A 91 -6.30 15.29 10.10
C GLN A 91 -4.77 15.38 10.11
N ILE A 92 -4.21 16.59 9.87
CA ILE A 92 -2.75 16.79 9.81
C ILE A 92 -2.15 16.78 11.22
N SER A 93 -2.87 17.31 12.24
CA SER A 93 -2.43 17.32 13.63
C SER A 93 -2.09 15.93 14.16
N ASP A 94 -2.96 14.96 13.88
CA ASP A 94 -2.93 13.66 14.52
C ASP A 94 -1.84 12.78 13.88
N LEU A 95 -1.67 12.90 12.56
CA LEU A 95 -0.53 12.37 11.81
C LEU A 95 0.80 12.96 12.30
N THR A 96 0.87 14.28 12.56
CA THR A 96 2.08 14.88 13.14
C THR A 96 2.32 14.49 14.60
N GLN A 97 1.29 14.23 15.42
CA GLN A 97 1.49 13.71 16.78
C GLN A 97 2.03 12.28 16.77
N ASN A 98 1.51 11.41 15.92
CA ASN A 98 1.99 10.03 15.79
C ASN A 98 3.43 9.98 15.23
N LEU A 99 3.75 10.82 14.24
CA LEU A 99 5.13 10.97 13.74
C LEU A 99 6.06 11.61 14.79
N MET A 100 5.59 12.55 15.61
CA MET A 100 6.37 13.06 16.75
C MET A 100 6.64 11.99 17.80
N GLN A 101 5.69 11.11 18.11
CA GLN A 101 5.95 9.98 19.02
C GLN A 101 7.02 9.04 18.46
N ALA A 102 6.95 8.69 17.17
CA ALA A 102 8.02 7.91 16.51
C ALA A 102 9.38 8.65 16.55
N ALA A 103 9.39 9.96 16.33
CA ALA A 103 10.61 10.77 16.35
C ALA A 103 11.29 10.86 17.73
N THR A 104 10.57 10.63 18.84
CA THR A 104 11.21 10.62 20.19
C THR A 104 12.15 9.44 20.45
N TRP A 105 12.30 8.52 19.49
CA TRP A 105 13.21 7.37 19.56
C TRP A 105 14.55 7.61 18.84
N MET A 106 14.80 8.81 18.31
CA MET A 106 16.05 9.18 17.62
C MET A 106 16.66 10.46 18.20
N GLU A 107 17.95 10.41 18.52
CA GLU A 107 18.76 11.58 18.87
C GLU A 107 19.11 12.38 17.58
N GLU A 108 19.31 13.70 17.69
CA GLU A 108 19.54 14.68 16.59
C GLU A 108 18.31 15.05 15.70
N PRO A 109 17.41 15.97 16.12
CA PRO A 109 16.14 16.23 15.42
C PRO A 109 16.17 17.23 14.23
N GLU A 110 16.96 18.31 14.31
CA GLU A 110 16.65 19.56 13.60
C GLU A 110 16.93 19.54 12.08
N SER A 111 17.99 18.88 11.60
CA SER A 111 18.40 18.94 10.18
C SER A 111 17.84 17.81 9.30
N GLY A 112 17.53 16.65 9.87
CA GLY A 112 17.05 15.49 9.11
C GLY A 112 15.57 15.62 8.72
N LEU A 113 14.72 16.02 9.66
CA LEU A 113 13.26 16.07 9.46
C LEU A 113 12.84 16.98 8.31
N GLY A 114 13.50 18.12 8.10
CA GLY A 114 13.19 19.04 7.00
C GLY A 114 13.44 18.44 5.61
N ALA A 115 14.50 17.64 5.46
CA ALA A 115 14.79 16.94 4.20
C ALA A 115 13.80 15.79 3.97
N ILE A 116 13.53 14.99 5.00
CA ILE A 116 12.58 13.87 4.94
C ILE A 116 11.16 14.36 4.61
N LEU A 117 10.70 15.46 5.21
CA LEU A 117 9.38 16.04 4.92
C LEU A 117 9.27 16.62 3.50
N GLN A 118 10.38 16.98 2.84
CA GLN A 118 10.35 17.46 1.45
C GLN A 118 10.52 16.36 0.41
N SER A 119 11.31 15.32 0.68
CA SER A 119 11.51 14.19 -0.24
C SER A 119 10.43 13.11 -0.09
N VAL A 120 10.16 12.69 1.15
CA VAL A 120 9.19 11.64 1.47
C VAL A 120 7.78 12.23 1.57
N GLY A 121 7.61 13.43 2.12
CA GLY A 121 6.28 14.04 2.37
C GLY A 121 5.29 13.96 1.18
N PRO A 122 5.65 14.37 -0.05
CA PRO A 122 4.78 14.25 -1.22
C PRO A 122 4.50 12.79 -1.64
N GLN A 123 5.43 11.87 -1.41
CA GLN A 123 5.31 10.45 -1.78
C GLN A 123 4.50 9.67 -0.72
N LEU A 124 4.69 10.00 0.55
CA LEU A 124 3.86 9.58 1.68
C LEU A 124 2.43 10.07 1.46
N ALA A 125 2.24 11.34 1.06
CA ALA A 125 0.94 11.87 0.73
C ALA A 125 0.30 11.17 -0.48
N ALA A 126 1.08 10.76 -1.49
CA ALA A 126 0.57 9.97 -2.61
C ALA A 126 0.11 8.56 -2.16
N GLN A 127 0.94 7.82 -1.42
CA GLN A 127 0.59 6.47 -0.91
C GLN A 127 -0.43 6.50 0.25
N LEU A 128 -0.69 7.65 0.86
CA LEU A 128 -1.74 7.87 1.87
C LEU A 128 -2.91 8.70 1.33
N THR A 129 -2.98 8.98 0.02
CA THR A 129 -4.14 9.64 -0.58
C THR A 129 -5.31 8.66 -0.53
N PRO A 130 -6.38 8.92 0.25
CA PRO A 130 -7.47 7.97 0.33
C PRO A 130 -8.20 7.89 -1.01
N ALA A 131 -8.66 6.69 -1.35
CA ALA A 131 -9.59 6.50 -2.46
C ALA A 131 -10.84 7.39 -2.27
N ALA A 132 -11.41 7.83 -3.39
CA ALA A 132 -12.55 8.72 -3.40
C ALA A 132 -13.79 8.01 -2.83
N TRP A 133 -14.05 8.18 -1.53
CA TRP A 133 -15.08 7.45 -0.80
C TRP A 133 -16.46 7.51 -1.50
N PRO A 134 -17.11 6.36 -1.75
CA PRO A 134 -16.90 5.06 -1.09
C PRO A 134 -15.91 4.10 -1.78
N GLU A 135 -15.19 4.51 -2.83
CA GLU A 135 -14.34 3.58 -3.59
C GLU A 135 -13.22 2.92 -2.75
N ILE A 136 -12.86 1.68 -3.14
CA ILE A 136 -11.74 0.93 -2.56
C ILE A 136 -10.44 1.29 -3.31
N HIS A 137 -9.36 1.49 -2.57
CA HIS A 137 -8.04 1.84 -3.08
C HIS A 137 -7.44 0.70 -3.92
N GLN A 138 -6.82 1.00 -5.08
CA GLN A 138 -6.33 -0.02 -6.02
C GLN A 138 -5.41 -1.04 -5.35
N ARG A 139 -4.39 -0.59 -4.62
CA ARG A 139 -3.50 -1.44 -3.82
C ARG A 139 -4.21 -2.31 -2.76
N ALA A 140 -5.39 -1.93 -2.30
CA ALA A 140 -6.19 -2.73 -1.36
C ALA A 140 -7.08 -3.78 -2.06
N ARG A 141 -7.46 -3.56 -3.33
CA ARG A 141 -8.15 -4.58 -4.15
C ARG A 141 -7.30 -5.82 -4.41
N LEU A 142 -5.99 -5.70 -4.23
CA LEU A 142 -5.02 -6.78 -4.40
C LEU A 142 -4.87 -7.64 -3.12
N ALA A 143 -5.48 -7.26 -2.00
CA ALA A 143 -5.47 -8.05 -0.77
C ALA A 143 -6.66 -9.02 -0.72
N ARG A 144 -6.39 -10.29 -0.41
CA ARG A 144 -7.41 -11.33 -0.22
C ARG A 144 -7.70 -11.47 1.27
N VAL A 145 -8.61 -10.64 1.76
CA VAL A 145 -8.99 -10.59 3.18
C VAL A 145 -10.36 -11.28 3.37
N PRO A 146 -10.41 -12.51 3.90
CA PRO A 146 -11.68 -13.14 4.26
C PRO A 146 -12.32 -12.42 5.45
N ILE A 147 -13.64 -12.21 5.35
CA ILE A 147 -14.49 -11.75 6.45
C ILE A 147 -15.46 -12.88 6.79
N LEU A 148 -15.28 -13.52 7.94
CA LEU A 148 -16.10 -14.64 8.38
C LEU A 148 -17.37 -14.14 9.06
N MET A 149 -18.52 -14.66 8.62
CA MET A 149 -19.85 -14.34 9.12
C MET A 149 -20.41 -15.46 10.00
N TYR A 150 -20.54 -15.16 11.29
CA TYR A 150 -21.19 -15.98 12.31
C TYR A 150 -22.53 -15.35 12.72
N HIS A 151 -23.48 -16.17 13.17
CA HIS A 151 -24.73 -15.71 13.76
C HIS A 151 -24.72 -16.00 15.27
N ASP A 152 -25.48 -16.99 15.75
CA ASP A 152 -25.50 -17.39 17.16
C ASP A 152 -24.45 -18.48 17.45
N ILE A 153 -23.93 -18.49 18.67
CA ILE A 153 -23.00 -19.49 19.18
C ILE A 153 -23.63 -20.12 20.43
N LEU A 154 -24.00 -21.40 20.38
CA LEU A 154 -24.81 -22.04 21.41
C LEU A 154 -24.55 -23.56 21.53
N PRO A 155 -24.73 -24.18 22.72
CA PRO A 155 -24.32 -25.57 22.95
C PRO A 155 -25.07 -26.64 22.13
N GLU A 156 -26.30 -26.35 21.71
CA GLU A 156 -27.13 -27.22 20.86
C GLU A 156 -27.63 -26.40 19.67
N LYS A 157 -27.25 -26.76 18.44
CA LYS A 157 -27.66 -26.05 17.22
C LYS A 157 -29.16 -26.19 16.97
N GLU A 158 -29.83 -25.10 16.63
CA GLU A 158 -31.23 -25.09 16.19
C GLU A 158 -31.37 -25.02 14.66
N VAL A 159 -30.41 -24.40 13.96
CA VAL A 159 -30.36 -24.30 12.48
C VAL A 159 -28.96 -24.58 11.93
N PHE A 160 -28.83 -24.75 10.61
CA PHE A 160 -27.61 -25.26 9.97
C PHE A 160 -26.40 -24.32 10.05
N PHE A 161 -26.62 -23.01 10.20
CA PHE A 161 -25.57 -21.99 10.29
C PHE A 161 -25.19 -21.61 11.73
N ASP A 162 -25.80 -22.26 12.73
CA ASP A 162 -25.34 -22.16 14.12
C ASP A 162 -23.99 -22.86 14.30
N VAL A 163 -23.22 -22.42 15.29
CA VAL A 163 -21.92 -23.01 15.64
C VAL A 163 -21.89 -23.24 17.15
N THR A 164 -21.33 -24.35 17.59
CA THR A 164 -21.15 -24.63 19.02
C THR A 164 -19.92 -23.89 19.58
N PRO A 165 -19.84 -23.67 20.91
CA PRO A 165 -18.63 -23.09 21.52
C PRO A 165 -17.35 -23.89 21.26
N GLU A 166 -17.46 -25.19 21.00
CA GLU A 166 -16.31 -26.06 20.67
C GLU A 166 -15.89 -25.87 19.20
N GLU A 167 -16.80 -25.96 18.23
CA GLU A 167 -16.50 -25.68 16.82
C GLU A 167 -15.96 -24.25 16.62
N PHE A 168 -16.48 -23.26 17.37
CA PHE A 168 -15.93 -21.90 17.32
C PHE A 168 -14.52 -21.83 17.91
N ARG A 169 -14.19 -22.62 18.94
CA ARG A 169 -12.80 -22.76 19.42
C ARG A 169 -11.92 -23.43 18.37
N GLU A 170 -12.37 -24.50 17.72
CA GLU A 170 -11.67 -25.17 16.62
C GLU A 170 -11.36 -24.17 15.48
N HIS A 171 -12.30 -23.28 15.14
CA HIS A 171 -12.06 -22.18 14.18
C HIS A 171 -10.97 -21.19 14.64
N LEU A 172 -10.93 -20.80 15.92
CA LEU A 172 -9.89 -19.92 16.46
C LEU A 172 -8.51 -20.61 16.49
N GLU A 173 -8.48 -21.93 16.63
CA GLU A 173 -7.27 -22.75 16.55
C GLU A 173 -6.79 -22.93 15.10
N LEU A 174 -7.68 -23.20 14.14
CA LEU A 174 -7.35 -23.23 12.70
C LEU A 174 -6.73 -21.90 12.22
N ILE A 175 -7.29 -20.77 12.63
CA ILE A 175 -6.74 -19.42 12.38
C ILE A 175 -5.30 -19.33 12.92
N LYS A 176 -5.07 -19.81 14.14
CA LYS A 176 -3.77 -19.75 14.83
C LYS A 176 -2.72 -20.66 14.18
N GLU A 177 -3.09 -21.90 13.85
CA GLU A 177 -2.17 -22.90 13.30
C GLU A 177 -1.77 -22.60 11.85
N ASN A 178 -2.67 -22.01 11.07
CA ASN A 178 -2.37 -21.58 9.70
C ASN A 178 -1.64 -20.22 9.62
N GLY A 179 -1.40 -19.57 10.76
CA GLY A 179 -0.67 -18.31 10.85
C GLY A 179 -1.47 -17.08 10.40
N LEU A 180 -2.79 -17.09 10.58
CA LEU A 180 -3.63 -15.93 10.25
C LEU A 180 -3.61 -14.89 11.37
N THR A 181 -3.75 -13.62 10.98
CA THR A 181 -3.82 -12.48 11.91
C THR A 181 -5.23 -11.89 11.93
N PRO A 182 -6.04 -12.13 12.97
CA PRO A 182 -7.31 -11.45 13.14
C PRO A 182 -7.16 -9.92 13.24
N VAL A 183 -7.86 -9.19 12.37
CA VAL A 183 -7.86 -7.72 12.28
C VAL A 183 -9.22 -7.13 12.64
N SER A 184 -9.22 -5.90 13.14
CA SER A 184 -10.45 -5.14 13.42
C SER A 184 -11.04 -4.51 12.14
N MET A 185 -12.33 -4.19 12.17
CA MET A 185 -12.99 -3.47 11.07
C MET A 185 -12.36 -2.09 10.82
N ASP A 186 -11.84 -1.42 11.86
CA ASP A 186 -11.11 -0.15 11.71
C ASP A 186 -9.82 -0.30 10.88
N GLN A 187 -9.06 -1.39 11.11
CA GLN A 187 -7.87 -1.70 10.32
C GLN A 187 -8.24 -2.04 8.88
N LEU A 188 -9.29 -2.84 8.68
CA LEU A 188 -9.78 -3.19 7.34
C LEU A 188 -10.27 -1.95 6.57
N VAL A 189 -11.06 -1.07 7.18
CA VAL A 189 -11.55 0.15 6.53
C VAL A 189 -10.42 1.14 6.28
N ALA A 190 -9.41 1.22 7.15
CA ALA A 190 -8.19 1.98 6.88
C ALA A 190 -7.44 1.44 5.66
N HIS A 191 -7.22 0.12 5.59
CA HIS A 191 -6.61 -0.57 4.44
C HIS A 191 -7.39 -0.31 3.15
N LEU A 192 -8.68 -0.66 3.10
CA LEU A 192 -9.53 -0.49 1.92
C LEU A 192 -9.61 0.96 1.43
N ARG A 193 -9.50 1.95 2.34
CA ARG A 193 -9.48 3.37 1.96
C ARG A 193 -8.14 3.89 1.46
N THR A 194 -7.01 3.29 1.82
CA THR A 194 -5.68 3.92 1.64
C THR A 194 -4.59 3.02 1.06
N GLY A 195 -4.80 1.71 0.94
CA GLY A 195 -3.74 0.78 0.58
C GLY A 195 -2.68 0.57 1.68
N LEU A 196 -2.86 1.14 2.88
CA LEU A 196 -2.05 0.80 4.06
C LEU A 196 -2.04 -0.73 4.26
N PRO A 197 -0.88 -1.38 4.42
CA PRO A 197 -0.80 -2.83 4.53
C PRO A 197 -1.54 -3.35 5.77
N LEU A 198 -2.14 -4.52 5.64
CA LEU A 198 -2.56 -5.33 6.79
C LEU A 198 -1.39 -6.22 7.25
N PRO A 199 -1.48 -6.82 8.46
CA PRO A 199 -0.57 -7.89 8.86
C PRO A 199 -0.62 -9.09 7.90
N GLU A 200 0.33 -10.02 8.03
CA GLU A 200 0.32 -11.25 7.25
C GLU A 200 -0.95 -12.08 7.48
N LYS A 201 -1.48 -12.64 6.39
CA LYS A 201 -2.71 -13.44 6.32
C LYS A 201 -3.88 -12.89 7.18
N PRO A 202 -4.42 -11.70 6.88
CA PRO A 202 -5.43 -11.07 7.72
C PRO A 202 -6.79 -11.75 7.59
N VAL A 203 -7.59 -11.74 8.66
CA VAL A 203 -8.99 -12.19 8.67
C VAL A 203 -9.83 -11.31 9.59
N LEU A 204 -11.08 -11.03 9.25
CA LEU A 204 -12.03 -10.34 10.13
C LEU A 204 -13.12 -11.31 10.60
N LEU A 205 -13.43 -11.29 11.90
CA LEU A 205 -14.52 -12.06 12.51
C LEU A 205 -15.74 -11.16 12.71
N THR A 206 -16.91 -11.57 12.22
CA THR A 206 -18.17 -10.82 12.34
C THR A 206 -19.29 -11.69 12.92
N PHE A 207 -20.10 -11.12 13.81
CA PHE A 207 -21.15 -11.80 14.58
C PHE A 207 -22.46 -11.01 14.51
N ASP A 208 -23.49 -11.56 13.87
CA ASP A 208 -24.73 -10.84 13.59
C ASP A 208 -25.86 -11.09 14.61
N ASP A 209 -26.90 -10.26 14.52
CA ASP A 209 -28.08 -10.12 15.39
C ASP A 209 -27.89 -9.67 16.85
N GLY A 210 -26.78 -9.98 17.51
CA GLY A 210 -26.61 -9.71 18.96
C GLY A 210 -27.30 -10.75 19.86
N TYR A 211 -27.11 -12.04 19.57
CA TYR A 211 -27.57 -13.14 20.42
C TYR A 211 -26.83 -13.18 21.76
N LYS A 212 -27.46 -13.74 22.80
CA LYS A 212 -26.83 -13.89 24.12
C LYS A 212 -25.55 -14.75 24.08
N GLY A 213 -25.45 -15.69 23.14
CA GLY A 213 -24.25 -16.50 22.91
C GLY A 213 -22.99 -15.68 22.59
N HIS A 214 -23.15 -14.47 22.05
CA HIS A 214 -22.04 -13.52 21.82
C HIS A 214 -21.34 -13.11 23.12
N TYR A 215 -22.09 -12.94 24.21
CA TYR A 215 -21.53 -12.61 25.52
C TYR A 215 -21.13 -13.86 26.28
N ASP A 216 -21.95 -14.90 26.25
CA ASP A 216 -21.75 -16.11 27.06
C ASP A 216 -20.58 -16.98 26.57
N TYR A 217 -20.28 -16.97 25.25
CA TYR A 217 -19.29 -17.86 24.63
C TYR A 217 -18.28 -17.13 23.74
N VAL A 218 -18.70 -16.20 22.87
CA VAL A 218 -17.77 -15.54 21.93
C VAL A 218 -16.80 -14.60 22.65
N LEU A 219 -17.31 -13.64 23.44
CA LEU A 219 -16.47 -12.65 24.12
C LEU A 219 -15.38 -13.28 25.02
N PRO A 220 -15.64 -14.34 25.83
CA PRO A 220 -14.61 -15.07 26.55
C PRO A 220 -13.52 -15.67 25.64
N LEU A 221 -13.90 -16.25 24.50
CA LEU A 221 -12.96 -16.86 23.55
C LEU A 221 -12.12 -15.81 22.80
N LEU A 222 -12.73 -14.70 22.36
CA LEU A 222 -11.99 -13.58 21.78
C LEU A 222 -10.98 -12.99 22.78
N ARG A 223 -11.37 -12.85 24.05
CA ARG A 223 -10.48 -12.44 25.17
C ARG A 223 -9.35 -13.45 25.43
N GLU A 224 -9.60 -14.75 25.26
CA GLU A 224 -8.61 -15.82 25.48
C GLU A 224 -7.52 -15.85 24.39
N TYR A 225 -7.90 -15.65 23.12
CA TYR A 225 -6.98 -15.67 21.97
C TYR A 225 -6.41 -14.28 21.65
N GLY A 226 -7.01 -13.21 22.17
CA GLY A 226 -6.61 -11.81 21.90
C GLY A 226 -7.10 -11.29 20.54
N TYR A 227 -8.18 -11.87 20.00
CA TYR A 227 -8.65 -11.62 18.65
C TYR A 227 -9.77 -10.56 18.62
N PRO A 228 -9.72 -9.54 17.73
CA PRO A 228 -10.82 -8.61 17.54
C PRO A 228 -12.03 -9.25 16.84
N GLY A 229 -13.22 -8.69 17.07
CA GLY A 229 -14.46 -9.08 16.41
C GLY A 229 -15.45 -7.92 16.26
N LEU A 230 -16.22 -7.92 15.18
CA LEU A 230 -17.31 -6.97 14.94
C LEU A 230 -18.66 -7.63 15.24
N PHE A 231 -19.54 -6.92 15.94
CA PHE A 231 -20.85 -7.39 16.36
C PHE A 231 -21.95 -6.50 15.77
N SER A 232 -22.79 -7.07 14.90
CA SER A 232 -23.87 -6.35 14.20
C SER A 232 -25.17 -6.46 15.00
N ILE A 233 -25.60 -5.38 15.65
CA ILE A 233 -26.71 -5.41 16.61
C ILE A 233 -28.01 -4.87 15.98
N TYR A 234 -29.07 -5.69 15.90
CA TYR A 234 -30.41 -5.18 15.58
C TYR A 234 -31.10 -4.73 16.86
N THR A 235 -31.41 -3.43 16.97
CA THR A 235 -31.66 -2.82 18.29
C THR A 235 -32.94 -3.31 18.98
N HIS A 236 -33.88 -3.88 18.23
CA HIS A 236 -35.11 -4.47 18.77
C HIS A 236 -34.89 -5.81 19.50
N LYS A 237 -33.75 -6.50 19.30
CA LYS A 237 -33.39 -7.71 20.08
C LYS A 237 -32.96 -7.39 21.51
N VAL A 238 -32.36 -6.22 21.75
CA VAL A 238 -31.63 -5.97 22.99
C VAL A 238 -32.58 -5.91 24.19
N SER A 239 -32.26 -6.71 25.21
CA SER A 239 -33.10 -7.06 26.37
C SER A 239 -34.43 -7.76 26.00
N ARG A 240 -34.48 -8.54 24.91
CA ARG A 240 -35.66 -9.32 24.49
C ARG A 240 -35.29 -10.68 23.89
N ASP A 241 -36.14 -11.66 24.14
CA ASP A 241 -36.04 -12.97 23.47
C ASP A 241 -36.89 -12.92 22.19
N HIS A 242 -36.28 -13.13 21.03
CA HIS A 242 -36.98 -13.15 19.73
C HIS A 242 -36.53 -14.37 18.93
N GLY A 243 -37.33 -15.44 19.02
CA GLY A 243 -36.88 -16.80 18.70
C GLY A 243 -35.94 -17.33 19.79
N ARG A 244 -34.79 -16.69 19.94
CA ARG A 244 -33.72 -17.00 20.90
C ARG A 244 -33.39 -15.81 21.81
N PRO A 245 -32.65 -16.04 22.92
CA PRO A 245 -32.23 -14.96 23.82
C PRO A 245 -31.34 -13.90 23.16
N GLY A 246 -31.68 -12.63 23.35
CA GLY A 246 -30.84 -11.49 22.99
C GLY A 246 -29.88 -11.08 24.11
N LEU A 247 -28.84 -10.31 23.77
CA LEU A 247 -28.02 -9.57 24.74
C LEU A 247 -28.89 -8.60 25.56
N THR A 248 -28.58 -8.40 26.84
CA THR A 248 -29.11 -7.23 27.58
C THR A 248 -28.31 -5.97 27.27
N TRP A 249 -28.86 -4.79 27.57
CA TRP A 249 -28.12 -3.52 27.44
C TRP A 249 -26.85 -3.51 28.30
N GLU A 250 -26.90 -4.06 29.52
CA GLU A 250 -25.75 -4.16 30.42
C GLU A 250 -24.65 -5.08 29.87
N GLN A 251 -25.03 -6.19 29.21
CA GLN A 251 -24.08 -7.08 28.51
C GLN A 251 -23.44 -6.39 27.31
N LEU A 252 -24.23 -5.66 26.52
CA LEU A 252 -23.75 -4.91 25.35
C LEU A 252 -22.88 -3.71 25.75
N GLU A 253 -23.16 -3.08 26.89
CA GLU A 253 -22.33 -2.03 27.49
C GLU A 253 -20.97 -2.58 27.98
N GLU A 254 -20.89 -3.79 28.55
CA GLU A 254 -19.58 -4.42 28.83
C GLU A 254 -18.84 -4.79 27.54
N MET A 255 -19.53 -5.38 26.55
CA MET A 255 -18.93 -5.70 25.25
C MET A 255 -18.35 -4.46 24.57
N ALA A 256 -19.12 -3.37 24.49
CA ALA A 256 -18.71 -2.12 23.85
C ALA A 256 -17.57 -1.38 24.57
N ALA A 257 -17.23 -1.78 25.80
CA ALA A 257 -16.09 -1.26 26.56
C ALA A 257 -14.79 -2.06 26.35
N ASP A 258 -14.85 -3.20 25.65
CA ASP A 258 -13.70 -4.08 25.39
C ASP A 258 -12.92 -3.65 24.14
N PRO A 259 -11.59 -3.49 24.19
CA PRO A 259 -10.80 -3.06 23.04
C PRO A 259 -10.77 -4.06 21.87
N LEU A 260 -11.22 -5.31 22.06
CA LEU A 260 -11.37 -6.29 20.98
C LEU A 260 -12.70 -6.15 20.22
N VAL A 261 -13.67 -5.40 20.75
CA VAL A 261 -15.05 -5.37 20.23
C VAL A 261 -15.30 -4.12 19.39
N THR A 262 -15.83 -4.32 18.18
CA THR A 262 -16.43 -3.26 17.36
C THR A 262 -17.95 -3.45 17.28
N ILE A 263 -18.74 -2.42 17.59
CA ILE A 263 -20.21 -2.49 17.43
C ILE A 263 -20.64 -1.85 16.11
N ALA A 264 -21.42 -2.60 15.32
CA ALA A 264 -22.11 -2.15 14.11
C ALA A 264 -23.63 -2.14 14.31
N ALA A 265 -24.34 -1.30 13.55
CA ALA A 265 -25.81 -1.30 13.53
C ALA A 265 -26.33 -2.30 12.49
N HIS A 266 -27.36 -3.06 12.84
CA HIS A 266 -27.97 -4.08 11.97
C HIS A 266 -29.47 -3.83 11.81
N SER A 267 -29.85 -2.60 11.46
CA SER A 267 -31.23 -2.07 11.49
C SER A 267 -31.87 -2.01 12.90
N VAL A 268 -33.14 -1.63 12.99
CA VAL A 268 -33.91 -1.65 14.24
C VAL A 268 -34.58 -3.02 14.39
N MET A 269 -35.39 -3.42 13.41
CA MET A 269 -36.32 -4.55 13.47
C MET A 269 -35.81 -5.83 12.81
N HIS A 270 -34.69 -5.79 12.07
CA HIS A 270 -34.22 -6.83 11.15
C HIS A 270 -35.28 -7.21 10.08
N PRO A 271 -35.66 -6.27 9.19
CA PRO A 271 -36.55 -6.56 8.06
C PRO A 271 -35.88 -7.54 7.07
N PRO A 272 -36.59 -8.56 6.54
CA PRO A 272 -36.00 -9.54 5.60
C PRO A 272 -35.47 -8.99 4.28
N ASP A 273 -35.88 -7.78 3.89
CA ASP A 273 -35.34 -7.04 2.74
C ASP A 273 -35.54 -5.53 2.94
N LEU A 274 -34.44 -4.76 3.03
CA LEU A 274 -34.50 -3.30 3.14
C LEU A 274 -35.02 -2.62 1.85
N ARG A 275 -34.95 -3.31 0.71
CA ARG A 275 -35.35 -2.77 -0.60
C ARG A 275 -36.87 -2.68 -0.77
N GLU A 276 -37.63 -3.48 -0.02
CA GLU A 276 -39.11 -3.46 -0.05
C GLU A 276 -39.73 -2.33 0.79
N LEU A 277 -38.96 -1.74 1.72
CA LEU A 277 -39.44 -0.69 2.63
C LEU A 277 -39.67 0.65 1.92
N SER A 278 -40.67 1.42 2.37
CA SER A 278 -40.80 2.84 1.98
C SER A 278 -39.62 3.67 2.48
N ASP A 279 -39.39 4.85 1.91
CA ASP A 279 -38.26 5.71 2.31
C ASP A 279 -38.31 6.14 3.78
N GLU A 280 -39.51 6.31 4.36
CA GLU A 280 -39.70 6.63 5.78
C GLU A 280 -39.33 5.45 6.69
N GLU A 281 -39.77 4.24 6.34
CA GLU A 281 -39.42 3.00 7.07
C GLU A 281 -37.93 2.68 6.94
N LEU A 282 -37.36 2.80 5.73
CA LEU A 282 -35.94 2.59 5.45
C LEU A 282 -35.06 3.58 6.22
N GLN A 283 -35.41 4.88 6.20
CA GLN A 283 -34.72 5.89 6.98
C GLN A 283 -34.80 5.57 8.47
N LYS A 284 -35.96 5.12 8.96
CA LYS A 284 -36.14 4.75 10.36
C LYS A 284 -35.23 3.59 10.77
N GLU A 285 -35.26 2.49 10.03
CA GLU A 285 -34.45 1.29 10.29
C GLU A 285 -32.95 1.61 10.34
N ILE A 286 -32.46 2.46 9.43
CA ILE A 286 -31.04 2.83 9.32
C ILE A 286 -30.63 3.90 10.34
N VAL A 287 -31.46 4.92 10.59
CA VAL A 287 -31.09 6.09 11.40
C VAL A 287 -31.41 5.89 12.89
N GLU A 288 -32.57 5.33 13.24
CA GLU A 288 -32.91 5.11 14.66
C GLU A 288 -31.99 4.06 15.29
N SER A 289 -31.63 2.99 14.57
CA SER A 289 -30.71 1.97 15.09
C SER A 289 -29.34 2.55 15.44
N ARG A 290 -28.79 3.43 14.57
CA ARG A 290 -27.56 4.18 14.84
C ARG A 290 -27.71 5.11 16.04
N GLN A 291 -28.83 5.83 16.17
CA GLN A 291 -29.09 6.74 17.28
C GLN A 291 -29.19 5.99 18.62
N ILE A 292 -30.02 4.94 18.67
CA ILE A 292 -30.24 4.11 19.86
C ILE A 292 -28.92 3.54 20.39
N LEU A 293 -28.07 2.98 19.52
CA LEU A 293 -26.77 2.43 19.93
C LEU A 293 -25.80 3.51 20.43
N GLN A 294 -25.72 4.68 19.77
CA GLN A 294 -24.86 5.78 20.21
C GLN A 294 -25.33 6.40 21.54
N GLU A 295 -26.64 6.56 21.74
CA GLU A 295 -27.23 7.10 22.98
C GLU A 295 -27.07 6.15 24.17
N ARG A 296 -27.09 4.83 23.92
CA ARG A 296 -26.93 3.79 24.95
C ARG A 296 -25.47 3.58 25.33
N LEU A 297 -24.61 3.36 24.34
CA LEU A 297 -23.24 2.92 24.55
C LEU A 297 -22.25 4.08 24.68
N GLY A 298 -22.65 5.31 24.32
CA GLY A 298 -21.79 6.51 24.41
C GLY A 298 -20.63 6.57 23.40
N ILE A 299 -20.52 5.57 22.52
CA ILE A 299 -19.49 5.45 21.48
C ILE A 299 -20.05 5.83 20.10
N PRO A 300 -19.21 6.30 19.15
CA PRO A 300 -19.63 6.50 17.77
C PRO A 300 -19.86 5.17 17.05
N ILE A 301 -21.02 5.01 16.43
CA ILE A 301 -21.32 3.83 15.60
C ILE A 301 -20.98 4.19 14.14
N ARG A 302 -19.92 3.53 13.62
CA ARG A 302 -19.33 3.79 12.29
C ARG A 302 -19.83 2.85 11.19
N TYR A 303 -20.26 1.64 11.53
CA TYR A 303 -20.52 0.57 10.56
C TYR A 303 -21.96 0.08 10.58
N PHE A 304 -22.46 -0.33 9.42
CA PHE A 304 -23.78 -0.92 9.23
C PHE A 304 -23.65 -2.31 8.61
N THR A 305 -24.56 -3.23 8.91
CA THR A 305 -24.64 -4.55 8.27
C THR A 305 -26.03 -4.71 7.69
N TYR A 306 -26.15 -5.07 6.40
CA TYR A 306 -27.45 -5.25 5.76
C TYR A 306 -28.12 -6.56 6.23
N PRO A 307 -29.36 -6.53 6.76
CA PRO A 307 -30.17 -7.72 7.00
C PRO A 307 -30.25 -8.61 5.75
N GLU A 308 -29.95 -9.89 5.91
CA GLU A 308 -29.89 -10.90 4.84
C GLU A 308 -29.03 -10.48 3.61
N GLY A 309 -28.08 -9.55 3.77
CA GLY A 309 -27.26 -9.00 2.68
C GLY A 309 -28.02 -8.15 1.64
N LYS A 310 -29.31 -7.88 1.82
CA LYS A 310 -30.14 -7.29 0.77
C LYS A 310 -30.09 -5.76 0.77
N TYR A 311 -29.39 -5.22 -0.22
CA TYR A 311 -29.31 -3.78 -0.48
C TYR A 311 -29.45 -3.46 -1.98
N ASP A 312 -29.66 -2.18 -2.26
CA ASP A 312 -29.57 -1.59 -3.60
C ASP A 312 -28.94 -0.18 -3.50
N ALA A 313 -28.88 0.56 -4.61
CA ALA A 313 -28.33 1.92 -4.63
C ALA A 313 -29.15 2.96 -3.82
N ARG A 314 -30.41 2.68 -3.48
CA ARG A 314 -31.25 3.51 -2.59
C ARG A 314 -30.91 3.20 -1.13
N VAL A 315 -30.88 1.92 -0.76
CA VAL A 315 -30.54 1.43 0.59
C VAL A 315 -29.12 1.85 0.99
N ALA A 316 -28.11 1.59 0.14
CA ALA A 316 -26.74 2.07 0.37
C ALA A 316 -26.65 3.61 0.33
N GLY A 317 -27.54 4.26 -0.43
CA GLY A 317 -27.70 5.71 -0.43
C GLY A 317 -28.13 6.28 0.92
N GLU A 318 -29.08 5.64 1.61
CA GLU A 318 -29.52 6.03 2.96
C GLU A 318 -28.49 5.68 4.04
N VAL A 319 -27.82 4.52 3.96
CA VAL A 319 -26.69 4.19 4.86
C VAL A 319 -25.59 5.26 4.77
N ARG A 320 -25.22 5.68 3.56
CA ARG A 320 -24.31 6.80 3.35
C ARG A 320 -24.82 8.11 3.98
N LYS A 321 -26.08 8.48 3.77
CA LYS A 321 -26.68 9.72 4.33
C LYS A 321 -26.77 9.69 5.86
N ALA A 322 -27.01 8.52 6.45
CA ALA A 322 -27.03 8.32 7.89
C ALA A 322 -25.65 8.47 8.55
N GLY A 323 -24.57 8.55 7.76
CA GLY A 323 -23.22 8.85 8.22
C GLY A 323 -22.44 7.64 8.73
N PHE A 324 -22.70 6.45 8.18
CA PHE A 324 -21.84 5.29 8.32
C PHE A 324 -20.62 5.41 7.38
N GLU A 325 -19.45 4.91 7.81
CA GLU A 325 -18.19 5.00 7.06
C GLU A 325 -17.95 3.80 6.13
N ALA A 326 -18.47 2.63 6.52
CA ALA A 326 -18.49 1.41 5.72
C ALA A 326 -19.73 0.57 6.07
N ALA A 327 -20.13 -0.33 5.17
CA ALA A 327 -21.22 -1.27 5.41
C ALA A 327 -20.95 -2.66 4.85
N LEU A 328 -21.38 -3.70 5.58
CA LEU A 328 -21.13 -5.10 5.27
C LEU A 328 -22.38 -5.78 4.68
N THR A 329 -22.15 -6.67 3.72
CA THR A 329 -23.17 -7.46 3.02
C THR A 329 -22.86 -8.96 3.11
N MET A 330 -23.56 -9.78 2.33
CA MET A 330 -23.23 -11.16 1.99
C MET A 330 -23.66 -11.43 0.54
N ASN A 331 -23.12 -12.47 -0.07
CA ASN A 331 -23.48 -12.95 -1.40
C ASN A 331 -23.79 -14.46 -1.31
N ASP A 332 -24.91 -14.90 -1.88
CA ASP A 332 -25.33 -16.32 -1.88
C ASP A 332 -24.71 -17.11 -3.05
N GLU A 333 -24.14 -16.43 -4.06
CA GLU A 333 -23.63 -17.05 -5.29
C GLU A 333 -22.10 -17.17 -5.34
N GLU A 334 -21.35 -16.22 -4.75
CA GLU A 334 -19.87 -16.16 -4.85
C GLU A 334 -19.20 -15.76 -3.52
N ASN A 335 -18.14 -16.49 -3.14
CA ASN A 335 -17.27 -16.16 -2.00
C ASN A 335 -16.29 -15.03 -2.38
N LEU A 336 -16.64 -13.77 -2.08
CA LEU A 336 -15.79 -12.61 -2.37
C LEU A 336 -14.97 -12.15 -1.15
N MET A 337 -13.69 -11.84 -1.37
CA MET A 337 -12.79 -11.22 -0.40
C MET A 337 -13.02 -9.70 -0.33
N ALA A 338 -12.65 -9.07 0.80
CA ALA A 338 -12.93 -7.65 1.03
C ALA A 338 -12.35 -6.66 0.00
N GLY A 339 -11.28 -7.05 -0.72
CA GLY A 339 -10.69 -6.26 -1.81
C GLY A 339 -11.44 -6.36 -3.15
N GLU A 340 -12.17 -7.46 -3.36
CA GLU A 340 -12.95 -7.73 -4.58
C GLU A 340 -14.31 -7.03 -4.55
N SER A 341 -14.82 -6.76 -3.33
CA SER A 341 -16.07 -6.08 -3.06
C SER A 341 -16.33 -4.81 -3.86
N THR A 342 -17.62 -4.51 -4.09
CA THR A 342 -18.02 -3.41 -4.97
C THR A 342 -17.43 -2.07 -4.51
N ASN A 343 -17.70 -1.65 -3.28
CA ASN A 343 -17.11 -0.46 -2.64
C ASN A 343 -17.35 -0.51 -1.11
N LEU A 344 -16.89 0.49 -0.35
CA LEU A 344 -17.00 0.52 1.11
C LEU A 344 -18.45 0.50 1.66
N MET A 345 -19.47 0.81 0.85
CA MET A 345 -20.88 0.69 1.24
C MET A 345 -21.47 -0.70 0.97
N ALA A 346 -20.67 -1.65 0.46
CA ALA A 346 -21.02 -3.06 0.30
C ALA A 346 -19.74 -3.89 0.29
N ILE A 347 -19.22 -4.16 1.50
CA ILE A 347 -18.08 -5.06 1.73
C ILE A 347 -18.64 -6.45 1.98
N ASP A 348 -18.23 -7.41 1.15
CA ASP A 348 -18.75 -8.77 1.14
C ASP A 348 -18.20 -9.59 2.30
N ARG A 349 -18.93 -10.65 2.64
CA ARG A 349 -18.60 -11.58 3.73
C ARG A 349 -18.91 -13.00 3.33
N ILE A 350 -18.16 -13.91 3.93
CA ILE A 350 -18.16 -15.33 3.63
C ILE A 350 -18.78 -16.07 4.82
N GLY A 351 -19.71 -16.97 4.54
CA GLY A 351 -20.31 -17.82 5.56
C GLY A 351 -19.24 -18.65 6.27
N GLN A 352 -19.25 -18.65 7.61
CA GLN A 352 -18.19 -19.26 8.43
C GLN A 352 -17.86 -20.73 8.12
N SER A 353 -18.80 -21.48 7.52
CA SER A 353 -18.59 -22.87 7.08
C SER A 353 -17.51 -23.05 6.00
N GLN A 354 -17.14 -21.98 5.28
CA GLN A 354 -16.09 -22.01 4.26
C GLN A 354 -14.69 -21.72 4.84
N ILE A 355 -14.53 -21.68 6.17
CA ILE A 355 -13.25 -21.30 6.82
C ILE A 355 -12.05 -22.10 6.30
N GLU A 356 -12.14 -23.43 6.18
CA GLU A 356 -11.03 -24.28 5.71
C GLU A 356 -10.56 -23.94 4.29
N GLU A 357 -11.47 -23.47 3.42
CA GLU A 357 -11.16 -23.03 2.06
C GLU A 357 -10.45 -21.67 2.09
N VAL A 358 -11.05 -20.67 2.75
CA VAL A 358 -10.61 -19.27 2.60
C VAL A 358 -9.38 -18.90 3.45
N ILE A 359 -9.02 -19.69 4.48
CA ILE A 359 -7.79 -19.46 5.24
C ILE A 359 -6.51 -19.81 4.47
N ALA A 360 -6.61 -20.62 3.42
CA ALA A 360 -5.48 -20.94 2.54
C ALA A 360 -5.08 -19.72 1.68
N ASP A 361 -6.08 -18.97 1.18
CA ASP A 361 -5.87 -17.85 0.26
C ASP A 361 -5.64 -16.49 0.95
N ALA A 362 -5.87 -16.39 2.25
CA ALA A 362 -5.75 -15.16 3.03
C ALA A 362 -4.39 -14.46 2.84
N TRP A 363 -4.40 -13.24 2.28
CA TRP A 363 -3.19 -12.46 1.96
C TRP A 363 -3.42 -10.97 2.16
N GLY A 364 -2.53 -10.30 2.91
CA GLY A 364 -2.66 -8.89 3.29
C GLY A 364 -2.36 -7.87 2.17
N GLY A 365 -2.25 -8.36 0.93
CA GLY A 365 -1.67 -7.64 -0.19
C GLY A 365 -0.14 -7.57 -0.09
N PRO A 366 0.52 -6.90 -1.05
CA PRO A 366 1.96 -6.77 -1.05
C PRO A 366 2.44 -5.85 0.07
N SER A 367 3.69 -6.05 0.51
CA SER A 367 4.32 -5.26 1.57
C SER A 367 4.34 -3.75 1.27
N PRO A 368 4.47 -2.89 2.31
CA PRO A 368 4.75 -1.48 2.09
C PRO A 368 6.17 -1.30 1.56
N ARG A 369 6.40 -0.23 0.79
CA ARG A 369 7.75 0.17 0.37
C ARG A 369 8.63 0.41 1.61
N ARG A 370 9.72 -0.36 1.78
CA ARG A 370 10.69 -0.10 2.86
C ARG A 370 11.44 1.19 2.55
N TRP A 371 11.00 2.32 3.09
CA TRP A 371 11.69 3.60 2.90
C TRP A 371 13.07 3.57 3.57
N GLY A 372 14.12 3.78 2.77
CA GLY A 372 15.48 3.93 3.27
C GLY A 372 16.28 2.64 3.42
N THR A 373 15.81 1.49 2.90
CA THR A 373 16.71 0.35 2.67
C THR A 373 17.78 0.75 1.65
N ALA A 374 19.05 0.64 2.05
CA ALA A 374 20.13 0.48 1.08
C ALA A 374 19.94 -0.85 0.33
N PHE A 375 20.43 -0.94 -0.90
CA PHE A 375 20.25 -2.13 -1.71
C PHE A 375 20.96 -3.34 -1.09
N ASP A 376 20.24 -4.43 -0.91
CA ASP A 376 20.75 -5.66 -0.29
C ASP A 376 21.43 -6.55 -1.34
N PHE A 377 22.63 -6.11 -1.75
CA PHE A 377 23.53 -6.88 -2.61
C PHE A 377 24.32 -7.95 -1.83
N ALA A 378 24.10 -8.07 -0.52
CA ALA A 378 24.76 -9.05 0.35
C ALA A 378 23.89 -10.29 0.61
N ALA A 379 22.60 -10.24 0.25
CA ALA A 379 21.69 -11.36 0.23
C ALA A 379 22.29 -12.60 -0.48
N PRO A 380 22.17 -13.81 0.09
CA PRO A 380 22.44 -15.06 -0.63
C PRO A 380 21.55 -15.17 -1.86
N ILE A 381 22.05 -15.78 -2.94
CA ILE A 381 21.24 -15.98 -4.15
C ILE A 381 20.21 -17.08 -3.92
N GLN A 382 18.93 -16.76 -4.10
CA GLN A 382 17.79 -17.66 -3.95
C GLN A 382 17.05 -17.84 -5.27
N VAL A 383 16.56 -19.05 -5.54
CA VAL A 383 15.70 -19.36 -6.69
C VAL A 383 14.31 -19.69 -6.17
N ASN A 384 13.30 -18.98 -6.67
CA ASN A 384 11.91 -19.12 -6.28
C ASN A 384 11.06 -19.40 -7.53
N GLU A 385 10.28 -20.48 -7.49
CA GLU A 385 9.27 -20.80 -8.50
C GLU A 385 7.89 -20.45 -7.95
N VAL A 386 7.11 -19.68 -8.69
CA VAL A 386 5.77 -19.22 -8.30
C VAL A 386 4.82 -19.30 -9.50
N THR A 387 3.53 -19.45 -9.25
CA THR A 387 2.49 -19.49 -10.30
C THR A 387 1.38 -18.53 -9.96
N TYR A 388 1.03 -17.67 -10.92
CA TYR A 388 -0.13 -16.79 -10.88
C TYR A 388 -0.97 -17.07 -12.13
N ASP A 389 -2.28 -17.30 -12.00
CA ASP A 389 -3.21 -17.51 -13.13
C ASP A 389 -2.72 -18.50 -14.21
N ASP A 390 -2.26 -19.68 -13.76
CA ASP A 390 -1.62 -20.74 -14.57
C ASP A 390 -0.35 -20.30 -15.35
N VAL A 391 0.24 -19.15 -15.01
CA VAL A 391 1.54 -18.66 -15.51
C VAL A 391 2.64 -18.91 -14.48
N PRO A 392 3.46 -19.97 -14.64
CA PRO A 392 4.68 -20.15 -13.85
C PRO A 392 5.76 -19.13 -14.21
N LEU A 393 6.35 -18.54 -13.16
CA LEU A 393 7.50 -17.66 -13.19
C LEU A 393 8.67 -18.28 -12.40
N ILE A 394 9.88 -18.14 -12.92
CA ILE A 394 11.12 -18.40 -12.17
C ILE A 394 11.74 -17.05 -11.83
N LEU A 395 11.93 -16.78 -10.54
CA LEU A 395 12.63 -15.60 -10.03
C LEU A 395 13.93 -16.03 -9.36
N ILE A 396 15.01 -15.30 -9.61
CA ILE A 396 16.28 -15.46 -8.90
C ILE A 396 16.63 -14.12 -8.27
N SER A 397 16.72 -14.10 -6.94
CA SER A 397 16.92 -12.87 -6.15
C SER A 397 18.19 -12.90 -5.32
N GLY A 398 18.70 -11.71 -4.97
CA GLY A 398 19.89 -11.52 -4.13
C GLY A 398 21.20 -11.46 -4.92
N GLY A 399 22.33 -11.49 -4.22
CA GLY A 399 23.67 -11.26 -4.79
C GLY A 399 23.88 -9.82 -5.29
N LYS A 400 25.07 -9.56 -5.84
CA LYS A 400 25.44 -8.27 -6.43
C LYS A 400 25.04 -8.21 -7.91
N PRO A 401 24.38 -7.12 -8.38
CA PRO A 401 24.09 -6.92 -9.79
C PRO A 401 25.35 -6.58 -10.60
N VAL A 402 25.45 -7.14 -11.82
CA VAL A 402 26.44 -6.81 -12.86
C VAL A 402 25.84 -7.02 -14.26
N THR A 403 26.48 -6.51 -15.31
CA THR A 403 26.23 -6.95 -16.69
C THR A 403 27.49 -7.44 -17.39
N ILE A 404 27.32 -8.29 -18.40
CA ILE A 404 28.39 -8.73 -19.30
C ILE A 404 27.98 -8.40 -20.73
N HIS A 405 28.88 -7.73 -21.48
CA HIS A 405 28.77 -7.51 -22.92
C HIS A 405 29.84 -8.38 -23.62
N ALA A 406 29.41 -9.41 -24.34
CA ALA A 406 30.28 -10.30 -25.11
C ALA A 406 30.68 -9.68 -26.46
N ASP A 407 31.77 -10.16 -27.06
CA ASP A 407 32.21 -9.73 -28.40
C ASP A 407 31.32 -10.29 -29.53
N SER A 408 30.56 -11.35 -29.24
CA SER A 408 29.59 -11.95 -30.14
C SER A 408 28.32 -12.42 -29.42
N ARG A 409 27.38 -12.94 -30.22
CA ARG A 409 26.12 -13.51 -29.73
C ARG A 409 26.33 -14.96 -29.29
N TYR A 410 26.04 -15.24 -28.02
CA TYR A 410 26.17 -16.54 -27.37
C TYR A 410 24.90 -16.86 -26.56
N GLN A 411 24.76 -18.09 -26.07
CA GLN A 411 23.74 -18.41 -25.05
C GLN A 411 24.16 -17.84 -23.69
N VAL A 412 23.19 -17.66 -22.78
CA VAL A 412 23.44 -16.99 -21.48
C VAL A 412 24.41 -17.79 -20.62
N GLU A 413 24.26 -19.12 -20.61
CA GLU A 413 25.17 -20.07 -19.97
C GLU A 413 26.60 -20.04 -20.54
N GLU A 414 26.77 -19.76 -21.84
CA GLU A 414 28.08 -19.62 -22.48
C GLU A 414 28.77 -18.31 -22.07
N ILE A 415 28.01 -17.22 -21.88
CA ILE A 415 28.53 -15.89 -21.52
C ILE A 415 29.05 -15.85 -20.08
N ILE A 416 28.41 -16.60 -19.16
CA ILE A 416 28.76 -16.60 -17.74
C ILE A 416 29.78 -17.68 -17.34
N ALA A 417 30.09 -18.64 -18.23
CA ALA A 417 30.87 -19.84 -17.92
C ALA A 417 32.25 -19.57 -17.30
N ASP A 418 32.96 -18.55 -17.78
CA ASP A 418 34.28 -18.12 -17.30
C ASP A 418 34.19 -16.89 -16.35
N SER A 419 33.11 -16.76 -15.57
CA SER A 419 32.84 -15.60 -14.72
C SER A 419 32.40 -15.95 -13.29
N GLU A 420 32.37 -14.94 -12.41
CA GLU A 420 31.86 -15.07 -11.03
C GLU A 420 30.32 -15.00 -10.95
N VAL A 421 29.62 -14.87 -12.08
CA VAL A 421 28.16 -14.73 -12.14
C VAL A 421 27.50 -16.10 -11.95
N ALA A 422 26.76 -16.26 -10.84
CA ALA A 422 26.08 -17.51 -10.53
C ALA A 422 24.70 -17.63 -11.20
N ALA A 423 24.07 -16.51 -11.58
CA ALA A 423 22.77 -16.49 -12.26
C ALA A 423 22.72 -15.34 -13.29
N ALA A 424 22.13 -15.56 -14.46
CA ALA A 424 21.96 -14.50 -15.46
C ALA A 424 20.74 -14.68 -16.35
N VAL A 425 20.28 -13.57 -16.92
CA VAL A 425 19.14 -13.45 -17.85
C VAL A 425 19.58 -12.69 -19.12
N ASP A 426 18.90 -12.90 -20.26
CA ASP A 426 19.17 -12.11 -21.47
C ASP A 426 18.91 -10.60 -21.23
N GLY A 427 19.88 -9.75 -21.59
CA GLY A 427 19.94 -8.37 -21.09
C GLY A 427 19.84 -7.30 -22.18
N GLY A 428 18.97 -6.32 -21.98
CA GLY A 428 18.83 -5.15 -22.84
C GLY A 428 18.03 -5.42 -24.13
N PHE A 429 17.36 -4.39 -24.65
CA PHE A 429 16.33 -4.60 -25.68
C PHE A 429 16.88 -4.81 -27.09
N PHE A 430 16.51 -5.95 -27.71
CA PHE A 430 16.82 -6.30 -29.09
C PHE A 430 15.57 -6.40 -29.98
N SER A 431 15.04 -5.27 -30.43
CA SER A 431 14.16 -5.29 -31.61
C SER A 431 14.20 -4.01 -32.44
N LEU A 432 15.00 -4.08 -33.50
CA LEU A 432 14.64 -3.53 -34.80
C LEU A 432 14.65 -4.69 -35.82
N LYS A 433 14.10 -4.43 -37.01
CA LYS A 433 13.58 -5.45 -37.95
C LYS A 433 14.60 -6.51 -38.43
N TYR A 434 15.89 -6.31 -38.20
CA TYR A 434 16.98 -7.20 -38.60
C TYR A 434 17.97 -7.34 -37.44
N LEU A 435 18.41 -8.57 -37.13
CA LEU A 435 19.27 -8.91 -35.99
C LEU A 435 20.48 -9.74 -36.44
N ASP A 436 21.20 -9.23 -37.43
CA ASP A 436 22.46 -9.77 -37.97
C ASP A 436 23.72 -9.06 -37.41
N SER A 437 23.53 -8.19 -36.41
CA SER A 437 24.57 -7.40 -35.76
C SER A 437 24.73 -7.73 -34.27
N ASN A 438 25.95 -7.57 -33.76
CA ASN A 438 26.30 -7.65 -32.33
C ASN A 438 26.15 -6.29 -31.62
N VAL A 439 25.87 -5.20 -32.36
CA VAL A 439 25.71 -3.86 -31.80
C VAL A 439 24.42 -3.76 -30.99
N MET A 440 24.52 -3.22 -29.77
CA MET A 440 23.39 -2.87 -28.91
C MET A 440 22.60 -1.69 -29.49
N VAL A 441 21.27 -1.75 -29.44
CA VAL A 441 20.41 -0.67 -29.97
C VAL A 441 20.59 0.63 -29.17
N GLY A 442 20.67 0.49 -27.83
CA GLY A 442 21.01 1.55 -26.90
C GLY A 442 22.45 1.43 -26.36
N PRO A 443 22.96 2.45 -25.65
CA PRO A 443 24.29 2.39 -25.05
C PRO A 443 24.40 1.31 -23.96
N VAL A 444 25.60 0.79 -23.78
CA VAL A 444 25.96 -0.17 -22.72
C VAL A 444 27.24 0.25 -22.01
N LEU A 445 27.23 0.13 -20.69
CA LEU A 445 28.41 -0.01 -19.84
C LEU A 445 28.32 -1.36 -19.12
N SER A 446 29.44 -2.03 -18.89
CA SER A 446 29.50 -3.35 -18.24
C SER A 446 30.78 -3.45 -17.43
N GLN A 447 30.71 -3.91 -16.18
CA GLN A 447 31.85 -3.96 -15.28
C GLN A 447 32.94 -4.92 -15.78
N SER A 448 32.56 -6.02 -16.45
CA SER A 448 33.52 -7.02 -16.95
C SER A 448 34.36 -6.52 -18.13
N VAL A 449 33.81 -5.62 -18.96
CA VAL A 449 34.51 -5.01 -20.11
C VAL A 449 35.18 -3.69 -19.74
N GLY A 450 34.58 -2.91 -18.84
CA GLY A 450 35.10 -1.61 -18.38
C GLY A 450 35.09 -0.50 -19.43
N VAL A 451 34.40 -0.69 -20.56
CA VAL A 451 34.34 0.26 -21.70
C VAL A 451 32.89 0.64 -21.97
N PHE A 452 32.63 1.96 -22.08
CA PHE A 452 31.35 2.47 -22.54
C PHE A 452 31.21 2.27 -24.06
N VAL A 453 30.14 1.58 -24.47
CA VAL A 453 29.79 1.35 -25.88
C VAL A 453 28.54 2.20 -26.19
N PRO A 454 28.64 3.26 -27.03
CA PRO A 454 27.47 4.03 -27.43
C PRO A 454 26.53 3.19 -28.31
N GLY A 455 25.22 3.39 -28.12
CA GLY A 455 24.18 2.82 -28.99
C GLY A 455 24.18 3.48 -30.37
N ASN A 456 23.48 2.86 -31.31
CA ASN A 456 23.44 3.34 -32.68
C ASN A 456 22.72 4.71 -32.79
N ALA A 457 23.44 5.74 -33.25
CA ALA A 457 22.95 7.11 -33.30
C ALA A 457 21.68 7.31 -34.15
N SER A 458 21.41 6.44 -35.14
CA SER A 458 20.15 6.50 -35.91
C SER A 458 18.96 5.81 -35.24
N GLU A 459 19.20 5.00 -34.19
CA GLU A 459 18.21 4.13 -33.57
C GLU A 459 17.92 4.52 -32.11
N ASN A 460 18.90 5.11 -31.40
CA ASN A 460 18.72 5.71 -30.06
C ASN A 460 17.48 6.61 -29.93
N PRO A 461 17.10 7.48 -30.90
CA PRO A 461 15.89 8.29 -30.77
C PRO A 461 14.58 7.49 -30.67
N LEU A 462 14.57 6.22 -31.12
CA LEU A 462 13.45 5.28 -30.99
C LEU A 462 13.39 4.60 -29.61
N LEU A 463 14.39 4.87 -28.76
CA LEU A 463 14.47 4.42 -27.37
C LEU A 463 14.13 5.55 -26.38
N ASN A 464 13.91 6.78 -26.84
CA ASN A 464 13.60 7.92 -25.97
C ASN A 464 12.39 7.61 -25.06
N GLY A 465 12.56 7.87 -23.77
CA GLY A 465 11.57 7.61 -22.73
C GLY A 465 11.52 6.18 -22.19
N ARG A 466 12.28 5.21 -22.74
CA ARG A 466 12.37 3.83 -22.21
C ARG A 466 13.21 3.74 -20.93
N PRO A 467 13.23 2.61 -20.19
CA PRO A 467 14.07 2.48 -19.00
C PRO A 467 15.55 2.39 -19.39
N LEU A 468 16.33 3.40 -19.03
CA LEU A 468 17.76 3.28 -18.83
C LEU A 468 17.99 2.76 -17.41
N VAL A 469 18.60 1.59 -17.31
CA VAL A 469 19.04 0.98 -16.05
C VAL A 469 20.49 1.39 -15.83
N LEU A 470 20.80 1.91 -14.65
CA LEU A 470 22.14 2.26 -14.18
C LEU A 470 22.43 1.47 -12.90
N ILE A 471 23.60 0.83 -12.80
CA ILE A 471 24.02 -0.02 -11.68
C ILE A 471 25.39 0.43 -11.19
N SER A 472 25.62 0.31 -9.88
CA SER A 472 26.89 0.53 -9.18
C SER A 472 27.12 -0.57 -8.15
N SER A 473 28.18 -0.45 -7.34
CA SER A 473 28.39 -1.32 -6.17
C SER A 473 27.46 -1.06 -4.98
N THR A 474 26.62 -0.02 -4.99
CA THR A 474 25.74 0.32 -3.82
C THR A 474 24.30 0.73 -4.16
N GLN A 475 24.01 1.06 -5.42
CA GLN A 475 22.71 1.53 -5.89
C GLN A 475 22.38 1.07 -7.31
N VAL A 476 21.09 0.85 -7.58
CA VAL A 476 20.50 0.77 -8.93
C VAL A 476 19.63 2.01 -9.14
N ARG A 477 19.57 2.54 -10.37
CA ARG A 477 18.63 3.59 -10.74
C ARG A 477 17.98 3.30 -12.09
N PHE A 478 16.68 3.55 -12.16
CA PHE A 478 15.91 3.55 -13.40
C PHE A 478 15.60 4.99 -13.79
N VAL A 479 16.03 5.44 -14.96
CA VAL A 479 15.69 6.78 -15.51
C VAL A 479 15.10 6.66 -16.91
N PRO A 480 14.26 7.61 -17.36
CA PRO A 480 13.85 7.67 -18.77
C PRO A 480 15.05 7.98 -19.66
N PHE A 481 15.29 7.13 -20.65
CA PHE A 481 16.39 7.30 -21.60
C PHE A 481 16.21 8.55 -22.47
N ASP A 482 17.29 9.31 -22.64
CA ASP A 482 17.38 10.50 -23.45
C ASP A 482 18.59 10.38 -24.39
N ALA A 483 18.32 10.19 -25.69
CA ALA A 483 19.33 9.93 -26.71
C ALA A 483 20.37 11.07 -26.85
N ASP A 484 19.99 12.31 -26.56
CA ASP A 484 20.89 13.47 -26.67
C ASP A 484 21.82 13.61 -25.45
N LYS A 485 21.49 12.95 -24.33
CA LYS A 485 22.29 12.93 -23.09
C LYS A 485 23.02 11.60 -22.90
N HIS A 486 22.26 10.53 -22.75
CA HIS A 486 22.71 9.25 -22.17
C HIS A 486 23.48 8.36 -23.13
N ASN A 487 23.64 8.76 -24.40
CA ASN A 487 24.53 8.08 -25.35
C ASN A 487 26.03 8.45 -25.19
N THR A 488 26.42 8.90 -23.99
CA THR A 488 27.79 9.26 -23.59
C THR A 488 28.06 8.77 -22.18
N LEU A 489 29.32 8.47 -21.84
CA LEU A 489 29.71 8.07 -20.48
C LEU A 489 29.45 9.22 -19.50
N GLU A 490 29.79 10.44 -19.89
CA GLU A 490 29.56 11.66 -19.13
C GLU A 490 28.05 11.89 -18.87
N GLY A 491 27.20 11.55 -19.84
CA GLY A 491 25.75 11.64 -19.73
C GLY A 491 25.13 10.65 -18.74
N ILE A 492 25.60 9.40 -18.71
CA ILE A 492 25.13 8.44 -17.69
C ILE A 492 25.75 8.71 -16.31
N GLN A 493 26.96 9.26 -16.26
CA GLN A 493 27.61 9.71 -15.02
C GLN A 493 26.96 10.97 -14.43
N ALA A 494 26.33 11.82 -15.25
CA ALA A 494 25.54 12.95 -14.79
C ALA A 494 24.27 12.51 -14.04
N GLU A 495 23.70 11.36 -14.40
CA GLU A 495 22.64 10.71 -13.62
C GLU A 495 23.23 10.02 -12.38
N MET A 496 24.27 9.18 -12.55
CA MET A 496 24.86 8.38 -11.48
C MET A 496 26.38 8.28 -11.61
N ALA A 497 27.10 9.09 -10.84
CA ALA A 497 28.54 9.29 -10.98
C ALA A 497 29.42 8.05 -10.71
N ASP A 498 28.90 7.09 -9.94
CA ASP A 498 29.54 5.81 -9.59
C ASP A 498 29.03 4.61 -10.42
N VAL A 499 28.40 4.87 -11.58
CA VAL A 499 27.90 3.82 -12.48
C VAL A 499 29.02 2.89 -12.97
N THR A 500 28.84 1.59 -12.77
CA THR A 500 29.71 0.50 -13.25
C THR A 500 29.11 -0.25 -14.42
N ASP A 501 27.78 -0.30 -14.52
CA ASP A 501 27.05 -1.00 -15.57
C ASP A 501 25.81 -0.19 -15.96
N ALA A 502 25.44 -0.21 -17.24
CA ALA A 502 24.30 0.52 -17.77
C ALA A 502 23.74 -0.16 -19.02
N PHE A 503 22.41 -0.17 -19.20
CA PHE A 503 21.77 -0.65 -20.43
C PHE A 503 20.35 -0.09 -20.59
N VAL A 504 19.83 -0.09 -21.82
CA VAL A 504 18.44 0.30 -22.11
C VAL A 504 17.55 -0.95 -22.24
N ALA A 505 16.49 -0.99 -21.44
CA ALA A 505 15.48 -2.05 -21.42
C ALA A 505 14.29 -1.74 -22.36
N ALA A 506 13.36 -2.68 -22.49
CA ALA A 506 12.25 -2.57 -23.45
C ALA A 506 11.18 -1.55 -23.01
N ALA A 507 10.68 -1.72 -21.78
CA ALA A 507 9.64 -0.94 -21.10
C ALA A 507 9.69 -1.26 -19.59
N TRP A 508 9.02 -0.45 -18.75
CA TRP A 508 8.73 -0.84 -17.36
C TRP A 508 7.56 -1.83 -17.35
N LEU A 509 7.65 -2.83 -16.48
CA LEU A 509 6.59 -3.75 -16.10
C LEU A 509 5.98 -3.31 -14.76
N VAL A 510 6.84 -2.92 -13.82
CA VAL A 510 6.52 -2.29 -12.54
C VAL A 510 7.40 -1.03 -12.41
N LYS A 511 6.85 0.07 -11.90
CA LYS A 511 7.62 1.28 -11.65
C LYS A 511 7.14 1.97 -10.38
N ASP A 512 8.07 2.40 -9.53
CA ASP A 512 7.80 3.09 -8.26
C ASP A 512 6.87 2.31 -7.30
N GLY A 513 6.68 1.01 -7.54
CA GLY A 513 5.79 0.12 -6.81
C GLY A 513 4.42 -0.09 -7.45
N GLU A 514 4.19 0.35 -8.70
CA GLU A 514 2.91 0.19 -9.41
C GLU A 514 3.07 -0.58 -10.74
N PRO A 515 2.21 -1.57 -11.05
CA PRO A 515 2.21 -2.27 -12.34
C PRO A 515 1.81 -1.30 -13.47
N GLN A 516 2.42 -1.45 -14.64
CA GLN A 516 2.33 -0.44 -15.69
C GLN A 516 1.21 -0.73 -16.71
N PRO A 517 0.24 0.19 -16.92
CA PRO A 517 -0.88 -0.05 -17.83
C PRO A 517 -0.46 0.06 -19.30
N ALA A 518 -1.25 -0.55 -20.19
CA ALA A 518 -1.03 -0.63 -21.64
C ALA A 518 -0.58 0.68 -22.33
N SER A 519 -1.06 1.84 -21.85
CA SER A 519 -0.73 3.16 -22.39
C SER A 519 0.75 3.56 -22.23
N THR A 520 1.47 2.97 -21.27
CA THR A 520 2.90 3.27 -21.01
C THR A 520 3.85 2.59 -22.00
N PHE A 521 3.44 1.46 -22.59
CA PHE A 521 4.22 0.74 -23.60
C PHE A 521 4.28 1.49 -24.95
N GLY A 522 3.40 2.48 -25.15
CA GLY A 522 3.48 3.44 -26.26
C GLY A 522 3.40 2.78 -27.64
N SER A 523 4.51 2.82 -28.38
CA SER A 523 4.65 2.19 -29.71
C SER A 523 5.53 0.94 -29.69
N LEU A 524 5.69 0.27 -28.55
CA LEU A 524 6.42 -0.99 -28.46
C LEU A 524 5.67 -2.08 -29.22
N PHE A 525 6.36 -2.77 -30.12
CA PHE A 525 5.80 -3.85 -30.92
C PHE A 525 5.65 -5.13 -30.09
N ASP A 526 4.51 -5.84 -30.22
CA ASP A 526 4.21 -7.10 -29.54
C ASP A 526 4.33 -7.05 -27.99
N PHE A 527 3.92 -5.96 -27.33
CA PHE A 527 3.86 -5.91 -25.85
C PHE A 527 2.65 -6.70 -25.31
N ASP A 528 1.53 -6.62 -26.01
CA ASP A 528 0.26 -7.33 -25.77
C ASP A 528 0.29 -8.81 -26.24
N ALA A 529 1.32 -9.20 -26.99
CA ALA A 529 1.46 -10.58 -27.47
C ALA A 529 1.90 -11.53 -26.33
N ARG A 530 1.13 -12.59 -26.09
CA ARG A 530 1.52 -13.65 -25.15
C ARG A 530 2.75 -14.42 -25.65
N ARG A 531 3.85 -14.39 -24.87
CA ARG A 531 5.16 -15.04 -25.16
C ARG A 531 5.85 -15.42 -23.84
N HIS A 532 6.94 -16.20 -23.88
CA HIS A 532 7.87 -16.17 -22.75
C HIS A 532 8.40 -14.73 -22.57
N ARG A 533 8.70 -14.32 -21.33
CA ARG A 533 9.16 -12.96 -21.02
C ARG A 533 10.28 -12.95 -19.99
N ALA A 534 11.37 -12.27 -20.28
CA ALA A 534 12.49 -11.99 -19.38
C ALA A 534 12.40 -10.59 -18.75
N PHE A 535 12.77 -10.48 -17.49
CA PHE A 535 12.74 -9.23 -16.73
C PHE A 535 13.96 -9.05 -15.81
N TRP A 536 14.22 -7.78 -15.49
CA TRP A 536 15.15 -7.34 -14.45
C TRP A 536 14.42 -6.43 -13.48
N GLY A 537 14.73 -6.51 -12.19
CA GLY A 537 14.13 -5.61 -11.21
C GLY A 537 14.80 -5.59 -9.85
N ILE A 538 14.14 -4.90 -8.93
CA ILE A 538 14.52 -4.73 -7.53
C ILE A 538 13.28 -5.05 -6.68
N SER A 539 13.44 -5.86 -5.63
CA SER A 539 12.36 -6.18 -4.69
C SER A 539 12.06 -5.02 -3.74
N GLN A 540 10.92 -5.08 -3.05
CA GLN A 540 10.56 -4.14 -1.96
C GLN A 540 11.56 -4.16 -0.78
N ASP A 541 12.38 -5.20 -0.68
CA ASP A 541 13.50 -5.32 0.27
C ASP A 541 14.82 -4.71 -0.24
N GLY A 542 14.87 -4.27 -1.50
CA GLY A 542 16.08 -3.71 -2.12
C GLY A 542 17.03 -4.76 -2.71
N GLN A 543 16.61 -6.02 -2.82
CA GLN A 543 17.41 -7.08 -3.46
C GLN A 543 17.24 -7.05 -4.98
N PRO A 544 18.29 -7.32 -5.76
CA PRO A 544 18.18 -7.57 -7.20
C PRO A 544 17.32 -8.80 -7.50
N VAL A 545 16.61 -8.78 -8.64
CA VAL A 545 15.81 -9.91 -9.13
C VAL A 545 15.93 -10.02 -10.66
N ILE A 546 16.45 -11.15 -11.16
CA ILE A 546 16.26 -11.58 -12.56
C ILE A 546 15.14 -12.62 -12.63
N GLY A 547 14.53 -12.82 -13.78
CA GLY A 547 13.65 -13.97 -13.98
C GLY A 547 13.00 -14.07 -15.35
N VAL A 548 12.23 -15.14 -15.53
CA VAL A 548 11.47 -15.42 -16.77
C VAL A 548 10.09 -16.02 -16.47
N SER A 549 9.13 -15.80 -17.37
CA SER A 549 7.95 -16.67 -17.49
C SER A 549 8.30 -17.92 -18.31
N THR A 550 7.99 -19.10 -17.77
CA THR A 550 8.20 -20.37 -18.47
C THR A 550 6.97 -20.79 -19.29
N SER A 551 5.86 -20.07 -19.16
CA SER A 551 4.71 -20.11 -20.09
C SER A 551 4.49 -18.75 -20.79
N TYR A 552 3.51 -18.69 -21.68
CA TYR A 552 3.23 -17.53 -22.54
C TYR A 552 2.36 -16.47 -21.83
N VAL A 553 2.90 -15.29 -21.59
CA VAL A 553 2.25 -14.13 -20.95
C VAL A 553 2.50 -12.83 -21.75
N ASP A 554 1.57 -11.88 -21.67
CA ASP A 554 1.75 -10.52 -22.21
C ASP A 554 2.46 -9.62 -21.18
N SER A 555 2.89 -8.42 -21.60
CA SER A 555 3.65 -7.51 -20.73
C SER A 555 2.82 -6.82 -19.64
N ILE A 556 1.48 -6.78 -19.72
CA ILE A 556 0.62 -6.14 -18.71
C ILE A 556 0.41 -7.12 -17.56
N SER A 557 -0.10 -8.32 -17.88
CA SER A 557 -0.32 -9.39 -16.90
C SER A 557 0.96 -9.74 -16.14
N LEU A 558 2.11 -9.77 -16.83
CA LEU A 558 3.41 -9.95 -16.18
C LEU A 558 3.74 -8.82 -15.19
N GLY A 559 3.44 -7.56 -15.51
CA GLY A 559 3.66 -6.44 -14.59
C GLY A 559 2.87 -6.60 -13.29
N GLU A 560 1.62 -7.03 -13.39
CA GLU A 560 0.78 -7.33 -12.23
C GLU A 560 1.33 -8.50 -11.40
N MET A 561 1.75 -9.60 -12.04
CA MET A 561 2.35 -10.77 -11.38
C MET A 561 3.69 -10.44 -10.69
N LEU A 562 4.53 -9.60 -11.29
CA LEU A 562 5.81 -9.16 -10.69
C LEU A 562 5.58 -8.24 -9.49
N TYR A 563 4.58 -7.36 -9.57
CA TYR A 563 4.17 -6.55 -8.43
C TYR A 563 3.61 -7.42 -7.28
N GLN A 564 2.81 -8.45 -7.59
CA GLN A 564 2.37 -9.46 -6.62
C GLN A 564 3.54 -10.29 -6.05
N SER A 565 4.60 -10.51 -6.84
CA SER A 565 5.88 -11.12 -6.42
C SER A 565 6.75 -10.19 -5.56
N GLY A 566 6.27 -9.00 -5.20
CA GLY A 566 6.99 -8.06 -4.35
C GLY A 566 8.09 -7.26 -5.06
N LEU A 567 8.08 -7.16 -6.39
CA LEU A 567 8.97 -6.23 -7.10
C LEU A 567 8.50 -4.78 -6.89
N GLN A 568 9.47 -3.91 -6.62
CA GLN A 568 9.32 -2.47 -6.43
C GLN A 568 9.53 -1.72 -7.75
N ASP A 569 10.50 -2.16 -8.55
CA ASP A 569 10.74 -1.66 -9.91
C ASP A 569 11.15 -2.85 -10.78
N ALA A 570 10.59 -2.96 -11.98
CA ALA A 570 10.83 -4.07 -12.90
C ALA A 570 10.77 -3.61 -14.36
N VAL A 571 11.69 -4.08 -15.19
CA VAL A 571 11.80 -3.73 -16.62
C VAL A 571 11.87 -4.99 -17.47
N MET A 572 11.16 -4.98 -18.61
CA MET A 572 11.21 -6.07 -19.58
C MET A 572 12.50 -5.99 -20.38
N LEU A 573 13.16 -7.13 -20.60
CA LEU A 573 14.44 -7.20 -21.31
C LEU A 573 14.25 -7.59 -22.78
N ASP A 574 13.29 -8.45 -23.08
CA ASP A 574 13.21 -9.16 -24.36
C ASP A 574 12.15 -8.65 -25.37
N SER A 575 11.99 -9.42 -26.46
CA SER A 575 10.82 -9.40 -27.36
C SER A 575 10.08 -10.76 -27.42
N GLY A 576 10.25 -11.58 -26.38
CA GLY A 576 9.71 -12.94 -26.22
C GLY A 576 10.30 -14.02 -27.13
N ALA A 577 11.60 -13.95 -27.44
CA ALA A 577 12.28 -14.95 -28.29
C ALA A 577 13.81 -15.09 -28.06
N SER A 578 14.44 -14.13 -27.37
CA SER A 578 15.77 -14.28 -26.76
C SER A 578 15.71 -14.74 -25.30
N THR A 579 14.50 -14.77 -24.74
CA THR A 579 14.15 -15.11 -23.37
C THR A 579 14.96 -16.29 -22.85
N SER A 580 15.82 -16.03 -21.88
CA SER A 580 16.74 -17.02 -21.34
C SER A 580 17.06 -16.72 -19.88
N LEU A 581 17.14 -17.76 -19.06
CA LEU A 581 17.57 -17.70 -17.67
C LEU A 581 18.54 -18.86 -17.42
N ALA A 582 19.74 -18.58 -16.94
CA ALA A 582 20.73 -19.58 -16.56
C ALA A 582 21.09 -19.45 -15.07
N TYR A 583 21.30 -20.58 -14.41
CA TYR A 583 21.75 -20.66 -13.02
C TYR A 583 22.83 -21.75 -12.88
N ARG A 584 23.97 -21.37 -12.30
CA ARG A 584 25.14 -22.25 -12.08
C ARG A 584 25.62 -23.02 -13.32
N GLY A 585 25.45 -22.42 -14.51
CA GLY A 585 25.83 -23.00 -15.80
C GLY A 585 24.75 -23.85 -16.47
N GLU A 586 23.59 -24.05 -15.84
CA GLU A 586 22.45 -24.75 -16.44
C GLU A 586 21.35 -23.76 -16.87
N SER A 587 20.76 -23.99 -18.06
CA SER A 587 19.63 -23.20 -18.55
C SER A 587 18.32 -23.68 -17.91
N LEU A 588 17.52 -22.76 -17.38
CA LEU A 588 16.25 -23.02 -16.70
C LEU A 588 15.03 -22.93 -17.64
N VAL A 589 15.25 -22.71 -18.94
CA VAL A 589 14.18 -22.66 -19.95
C VAL A 589 14.11 -23.93 -20.79
N GLY A 590 12.92 -24.49 -20.97
CA GLY A 590 12.68 -25.75 -21.68
C GLY A 590 12.84 -25.72 -23.21
N TYR A 591 13.58 -24.76 -23.75
CA TYR A 591 13.78 -24.51 -25.18
C TYR A 591 15.12 -23.81 -25.41
N THR A 592 15.64 -23.85 -26.65
CA THR A 592 16.86 -23.13 -27.02
C THR A 592 16.55 -21.66 -27.37
N PRO A 593 17.05 -20.66 -26.63
CA PRO A 593 16.82 -19.24 -26.93
C PRO A 593 17.63 -18.77 -28.15
N ARG A 594 17.33 -17.56 -28.63
CA ARG A 594 18.21 -16.87 -29.59
C ARG A 594 19.44 -16.29 -28.87
N PRO A 595 20.66 -16.57 -29.35
CA PRO A 595 21.89 -15.99 -28.81
C PRO A 595 21.89 -14.45 -28.74
N VAL A 596 22.41 -13.93 -27.62
CA VAL A 596 22.49 -12.50 -27.27
C VAL A 596 23.94 -12.06 -27.05
N PRO A 597 24.27 -10.77 -27.29
CA PRO A 597 25.59 -10.22 -26.99
C PRO A 597 25.69 -9.64 -25.56
N HIS A 598 24.60 -9.59 -24.79
CA HIS A 598 24.57 -8.93 -23.48
C HIS A 598 23.61 -9.63 -22.51
N VAL A 599 24.00 -9.69 -21.23
CA VAL A 599 23.26 -10.34 -20.13
C VAL A 599 23.30 -9.49 -18.86
N VAL A 600 22.25 -9.62 -18.04
CA VAL A 600 22.22 -9.08 -16.67
C VAL A 600 22.39 -10.24 -15.71
N GLY A 601 23.24 -10.11 -14.70
CA GLY A 601 23.64 -11.22 -13.83
C GLY A 601 23.84 -10.86 -12.37
N LEU A 602 23.87 -11.92 -11.56
CA LEU A 602 23.99 -11.89 -10.10
C LEU A 602 25.26 -12.64 -9.67
N VAL A 603 26.16 -11.93 -8.98
CA VAL A 603 27.37 -12.49 -8.34
C VAL A 603 27.03 -12.82 -6.88
N PRO A 604 27.31 -14.04 -6.38
CA PRO A 604 26.99 -14.40 -5.00
C PRO A 604 27.89 -13.67 -3.98
N PRO A 605 27.44 -13.45 -2.74
CA PRO A 605 28.27 -12.85 -1.70
C PRO A 605 29.48 -13.74 -1.35
N GLU A 606 30.58 -13.13 -0.88
CA GLU A 606 31.86 -13.83 -0.64
C GLU A 606 31.73 -15.08 0.26
N SER A 607 30.76 -15.09 1.18
CA SER A 607 30.45 -16.22 2.07
C SER A 607 30.04 -17.50 1.33
N ASP A 608 29.31 -17.38 0.22
CA ASP A 608 28.82 -18.53 -0.55
C ASP A 608 29.90 -19.13 -1.46
N SER A 609 30.91 -18.34 -1.83
CA SER A 609 32.04 -18.81 -2.64
C SER A 609 32.88 -19.88 -1.92
N GLN A 610 33.07 -19.72 -0.60
CA GLN A 610 33.90 -20.65 0.19
C GLN A 610 33.19 -21.97 0.51
N ALA A 611 31.85 -22.00 0.52
CA ALA A 611 31.08 -23.21 0.78
C ALA A 611 31.33 -24.32 -0.26
N ASN A 612 31.63 -23.96 -1.51
CA ASN A 612 31.80 -24.89 -2.62
C ASN A 612 33.26 -25.33 -2.88
N ALA A 613 34.24 -24.68 -2.25
CA ALA A 613 35.66 -25.03 -2.38
C ALA A 613 36.02 -26.42 -1.79
N GLY A 614 35.11 -27.05 -1.04
CA GLY A 614 35.32 -28.35 -0.38
C GLY A 614 35.18 -29.59 -1.28
N CYS A 615 34.66 -29.47 -2.50
CA CYS A 615 34.25 -30.61 -3.33
C CYS A 615 35.24 -31.01 -4.44
N THR A 616 36.56 -30.86 -4.23
CA THR A 616 37.56 -31.48 -5.11
C THR A 616 37.55 -33.00 -4.94
N VAL A 617 36.87 -33.73 -5.84
CA VAL A 617 36.89 -35.20 -5.88
C VAL A 617 38.30 -35.69 -6.19
N ALA A 618 38.94 -36.33 -5.21
CA ALA A 618 40.28 -36.90 -5.36
C ALA A 618 40.26 -38.11 -6.30
N SER A 619 40.67 -37.90 -7.56
CA SER A 619 40.76 -38.94 -8.58
C SER A 619 41.93 -39.92 -8.31
N ASN A 620 41.69 -40.95 -7.51
CA ASN A 620 42.65 -42.03 -7.25
C ASN A 620 42.83 -42.92 -8.49
N THR A 621 43.68 -42.50 -9.43
CA THR A 621 44.23 -43.37 -10.47
C THR A 621 45.34 -44.25 -9.88
N ASN A 622 45.03 -45.52 -9.59
CA ASN A 622 46.05 -46.55 -9.35
C ASN A 622 45.98 -47.60 -10.47
N SER A 623 47.14 -47.93 -11.03
CA SER A 623 47.35 -48.98 -12.03
C SER A 623 48.73 -49.59 -11.82
N GLN A 624 48.95 -50.79 -12.39
CA GLN A 624 50.05 -51.73 -12.10
C GLN A 624 49.84 -52.49 -10.78
N ASP A 625 50.00 -53.83 -10.72
CA ASP A 625 50.34 -54.81 -11.79
C ASP A 625 49.13 -55.70 -12.16
#